data_AF-A0A495QG16-F1
#
_entry.id   AF-A0A495QG16-F1
#
_cell.length_a   1.000
_cell.length_b   1.000
_cell.length_c   1.000
_cell.angle_alpha   90.00
_cell.angle_beta   90.00
_cell.angle_gamma   90.00
#
_symmetry.space_group_name_H-M   'P 1'
#
loop_
_entity.id
_entity.type
_entity.pdbx_description
1 polymer ?
#
loop_
_entity_poly.entity_id
_entity_poly.type
_entity_poly.pdbx_seq_one_letter_code
_entity_poly.pdbx_strand_id
1 'polypeptide(L)'
;MTGELTARPEALVPVAVAAYEQAWRTERMPMRLGHVVLAIAEDEARGLLAATAETRASDALRTACDVVHPVMRSVLLTQGYLPDTANRLRSLASGIMRDTLNETETTPESLSGFRTLTRRA
;
A
#
# COMPACT_ATOMS: atom_id res chain seq x y z
N MET A 1 -9.02 16.88 -19.41
CA MET A 1 -7.67 16.79 -18.83
C MET A 1 -7.78 15.94 -17.59
N THR A 2 -7.56 14.63 -17.73
CA THR A 2 -7.42 13.71 -16.59
C THR A 2 -6.14 14.09 -15.86
N GLY A 3 -6.28 14.81 -14.75
CA GLY A 3 -5.15 15.12 -13.87
C GLY A 3 -4.65 13.81 -13.28
N GLU A 4 -3.51 13.33 -13.77
CA GLU A 4 -2.85 12.15 -13.22
C GLU A 4 -2.43 12.49 -11.79
N LEU A 5 -2.96 11.75 -10.80
CA LEU A 5 -2.65 11.99 -9.39
C LEU A 5 -1.15 11.76 -9.16
N THR A 6 -0.47 12.73 -8.55
CA THR A 6 0.93 12.60 -8.14
C THR A 6 1.02 12.43 -6.63
N ALA A 7 2.02 11.66 -6.19
CA ALA A 7 2.31 11.44 -4.78
C ALA A 7 3.81 11.22 -4.57
N ARG A 8 4.28 11.49 -3.35
CA ARG A 8 5.58 11.02 -2.89
C ARG A 8 5.48 9.54 -2.51
N PRO A 9 6.45 8.69 -2.87
CA PRO A 9 6.49 7.29 -2.46
C PRO A 9 6.32 7.09 -0.95
N GLU A 10 6.96 7.92 -0.13
CA GLU A 10 6.83 7.91 1.33
C GLU A 10 5.37 8.01 1.81
N ALA A 11 4.56 8.87 1.16
CA ALA A 11 3.17 9.08 1.53
C ALA A 11 2.29 7.86 1.26
N LEU A 12 2.76 6.92 0.43
CA LEU A 12 2.04 5.69 0.08
C LEU A 12 2.55 4.44 0.84
N VAL A 13 3.58 4.59 1.67
CA VAL A 13 4.05 3.52 2.58
C VAL A 13 2.91 2.97 3.45
N PRO A 14 2.02 3.77 4.06
CA PRO A 14 0.92 3.23 4.87
C PRO A 14 -0.05 2.35 4.06
N VAL A 15 -0.26 2.68 2.78
CA VAL A 15 -1.10 1.89 1.88
C VAL A 15 -0.46 0.53 1.60
N ALA A 16 0.85 0.51 1.32
CA ALA A 16 1.58 -0.74 1.15
C ALA A 16 1.58 -1.60 2.43
N VAL A 17 1.77 -0.98 3.61
CA VAL A 17 1.73 -1.66 4.91
C VAL A 17 0.34 -2.22 5.22
N ALA A 18 -0.74 -1.49 4.90
CA ALA A 18 -2.11 -1.95 5.08
C ALA A 18 -2.41 -3.23 4.26
N ALA A 19 -1.82 -3.38 3.08
CA ALA A 19 -1.93 -4.61 2.30
C ALA A 19 -1.26 -5.81 3.00
N TYR A 20 -0.12 -5.61 3.66
CA TYR A 20 0.53 -6.63 4.49
C TYR A 20 -0.29 -6.97 5.74
N GLU A 21 -0.89 -5.96 6.37
CA GLU A 21 -1.78 -6.18 7.51
C GLU A 21 -2.99 -7.03 7.12
N GLN A 22 -3.60 -6.74 5.96
CA GLN A 22 -4.70 -7.52 5.43
C GLN A 22 -4.28 -8.94 5.03
N ALA A 23 -3.09 -9.11 4.46
CA ALA A 23 -2.52 -10.43 4.21
C ALA A 23 -2.35 -11.23 5.52
N TRP A 24 -1.88 -10.58 6.59
CA TRP A 24 -1.71 -11.19 7.92
C TRP A 24 -3.04 -11.68 8.51
N ARG A 25 -4.09 -10.86 8.39
CA ARG A 25 -5.46 -11.23 8.80
C ARG A 25 -5.98 -12.41 7.99
N THR A 26 -5.72 -12.43 6.69
CA THR A 26 -6.12 -13.51 5.78
C THR A 26 -5.47 -14.84 6.16
N GLU A 27 -4.19 -14.81 6.53
CA GLU A 27 -3.44 -15.96 7.05
C GLU A 27 -3.82 -16.35 8.50
N ARG A 28 -4.76 -15.61 9.12
CA ARG A 28 -5.22 -15.84 10.51
C ARG A 28 -4.09 -15.86 11.54
N MET A 29 -3.01 -15.13 11.27
CA MET A 29 -1.85 -15.05 12.14
C MET A 29 -2.11 -14.11 13.35
N PRO A 30 -1.45 -14.31 14.50
CA PRO A 30 -1.62 -13.43 15.66
C PRO A 30 -1.20 -11.98 15.36
N MET A 31 -2.12 -11.03 15.54
CA MET A 31 -1.88 -9.61 15.21
C MET A 31 -0.99 -8.86 16.20
N ARG A 32 -0.80 -9.35 17.44
CA ARG A 32 0.04 -8.64 18.43
C ARG A 32 1.47 -8.45 17.93
N LEU A 33 2.08 -9.50 17.39
CA LEU A 33 3.40 -9.44 16.78
C LEU A 33 3.33 -8.76 15.39
N GLY A 34 2.26 -9.01 14.63
CA GLY A 34 2.02 -8.35 13.35
C GLY A 34 2.07 -6.83 13.43
N HIS A 35 1.40 -6.21 14.39
CA HIS A 35 1.42 -4.75 14.55
C HIS A 35 2.82 -4.20 14.82
N VAL A 36 3.63 -4.90 15.62
CA VAL A 36 5.01 -4.47 15.90
C VAL A 36 5.86 -4.54 14.62
N VAL A 37 5.75 -5.66 13.89
CA VAL A 37 6.49 -5.85 12.63
C VAL A 37 6.09 -4.81 11.59
N LEU A 38 4.79 -4.56 11.44
CA LEU A 38 4.26 -3.58 10.49
C LEU A 38 4.68 -2.15 10.84
N ALA A 39 4.65 -1.77 12.12
CA ALA A 39 5.06 -0.44 12.58
C ALA A 39 6.55 -0.19 12.33
N ILE A 40 7.41 -1.17 12.62
CA ILE A 40 8.86 -1.07 12.33
C ILE A 40 9.09 -0.94 10.83
N ALA A 41 8.40 -1.77 10.04
CA ALA A 41 8.56 -1.74 8.59
C ALA A 41 8.07 -0.44 7.96
N GLU A 42 6.99 0.13 8.50
CA GLU A 42 6.48 1.43 8.09
C GLU A 42 7.50 2.55 8.37
N ASP A 43 8.03 2.61 9.58
CA ASP A 43 8.99 3.63 10.00
C ASP A 43 10.27 3.58 9.16
N GLU A 44 10.85 2.39 9.00
CA GLU A 44 12.06 2.19 8.20
C GLU A 44 11.82 2.50 6.71
N ALA A 45 10.70 2.04 6.14
CA ALA A 45 10.37 2.32 4.74
C ALA A 45 10.13 3.82 4.48
N ARG A 46 9.50 4.55 5.42
CA ARG A 46 9.38 6.01 5.34
C ARG A 46 10.74 6.68 5.37
N GLY A 47 11.62 6.26 6.30
CA GLY A 47 12.98 6.78 6.39
C GLY A 47 13.79 6.59 5.10
N LEU A 48 13.66 5.43 4.45
CA LEU A 48 14.30 5.14 3.17
C LEU A 48 13.76 5.99 2.01
N LEU A 49 12.51 6.46 2.09
CA LEU A 49 11.81 7.20 1.03
C LEU A 49 11.67 8.70 1.30
N ALA A 50 12.12 9.22 2.44
CA ALA A 50 11.91 10.60 2.89
C ALA A 50 12.41 11.69 1.91
N ALA A 51 13.41 11.37 1.08
CA ALA A 51 14.01 12.30 0.13
C ALA A 51 13.54 12.09 -1.33
N THR A 52 12.55 11.23 -1.57
CA THR A 52 12.13 10.88 -2.94
C THR A 52 11.21 11.96 -3.53
N ALA A 53 11.42 12.27 -4.81
CA ALA A 53 10.60 13.24 -5.53
C ALA A 53 9.17 12.72 -5.78
N GLU A 54 8.25 13.65 -6.04
CA GLU A 54 6.88 13.31 -6.46
C GLU A 54 6.88 12.61 -7.82
N THR A 55 6.07 11.58 -7.93
CA THR A 55 5.86 10.79 -9.16
C THR A 55 4.38 10.47 -9.31
N ARG A 56 3.99 9.77 -10.37
CA ARG A 56 2.62 9.27 -10.52
C ARG A 56 2.24 8.40 -9.33
N ALA A 57 1.01 8.51 -8.83
CA ALA A 57 0.57 7.78 -7.65
C ALA A 57 0.71 6.26 -7.80
N SER A 58 0.49 5.70 -9.00
CA SER A 58 0.70 4.28 -9.28
C SER A 58 2.18 3.86 -9.17
N ASP A 59 3.09 4.70 -9.67
CA ASP A 59 4.54 4.46 -9.59
C ASP A 59 5.07 4.66 -8.16
N ALA A 60 4.57 5.68 -7.46
CA ALA A 60 4.85 5.93 -6.06
C ALA A 60 4.39 4.78 -5.17
N LEU A 61 3.21 4.20 -5.44
CA LEU A 61 2.70 3.04 -4.71
C LEU A 61 3.59 1.83 -4.97
N ARG A 62 3.91 1.54 -6.24
CA ARG A 62 4.81 0.44 -6.61
C ARG A 62 6.17 0.56 -5.92
N THR A 63 6.73 1.77 -5.91
CA THR A 63 7.99 2.08 -5.20
C THR A 63 7.87 1.82 -3.70
N ALA A 64 6.79 2.25 -3.06
CA ALA A 64 6.55 1.97 -1.64
C ALA A 64 6.46 0.47 -1.37
N CYS A 65 5.79 -0.31 -2.23
CA CYS A 65 5.70 -1.77 -2.11
C CYS A 65 7.08 -2.45 -2.20
N ASP A 66 7.90 -2.01 -3.16
CA ASP A 66 9.23 -2.57 -3.40
C ASP A 66 10.21 -2.27 -2.26
N VAL A 67 9.97 -1.19 -1.49
CA VAL A 67 10.73 -0.86 -0.27
C VAL A 67 10.18 -1.57 0.97
N VAL A 68 8.85 -1.58 1.17
CA VAL A 68 8.23 -2.21 2.35
C VAL A 68 8.47 -3.72 2.38
N HIS A 69 8.42 -4.38 1.22
CA HIS A 69 8.57 -5.84 1.15
C HIS A 69 9.89 -6.38 1.77
N PRO A 70 11.09 -5.93 1.33
CA PRO A 70 12.35 -6.42 1.88
C PRO A 70 12.51 -6.07 3.37
N VAL A 71 12.03 -4.91 3.81
CA VAL A 71 12.03 -4.53 5.23
C VAL A 71 11.17 -5.48 6.05
N MET A 72 9.90 -5.68 5.66
CA MET A 72 8.98 -6.64 6.29
C MET A 72 9.59 -8.04 6.36
N ARG A 73 10.19 -8.51 5.25
CA ARG A 73 10.84 -9.82 5.20
C ARG A 73 11.99 -9.90 6.19
N SER A 74 12.87 -8.90 6.24
CA SER A 74 13.99 -8.85 7.17
C SER A 74 13.50 -8.95 8.62
N VAL A 75 12.54 -8.10 9.00
CA VAL A 75 11.97 -8.09 10.35
C VAL A 75 11.33 -9.44 10.70
N LEU A 76 10.52 -10.02 9.80
CA LEU A 76 9.91 -11.34 10.01
C LEU A 76 10.95 -12.43 10.29
N LEU A 77 12.01 -12.48 9.48
CA LEU A 77 13.08 -13.46 9.64
C LEU A 77 13.82 -13.25 10.98
N THR A 78 14.10 -12.01 11.36
CA THR A 78 14.73 -11.68 12.65
C THR A 78 13.84 -12.05 13.84
N GLN A 79 12.51 -11.98 13.69
CA GLN A 79 11.55 -12.41 14.71
C GLN A 79 11.31 -13.94 14.72
N GLY A 80 12.07 -14.72 13.92
CA GLY A 80 12.01 -16.18 13.91
C GLY A 80 10.93 -16.78 13.02
N TYR A 81 10.26 -15.99 12.17
CA TYR A 81 9.37 -16.53 11.15
C TYR A 81 10.14 -17.22 10.03
N LEU A 82 9.54 -18.27 9.45
CA LEU A 82 10.12 -18.98 8.33
C LEU A 82 10.08 -18.13 7.03
N PRO A 83 11.04 -18.30 6.12
CA PRO A 83 11.04 -17.66 4.80
C PRO A 83 9.72 -17.87 4.03
N ASP A 84 9.11 -19.04 4.15
CA ASP A 84 7.84 -19.35 3.49
C ASP A 84 6.68 -18.49 4.00
N THR A 85 6.70 -18.11 5.28
CA THR A 85 5.69 -17.19 5.84
C THR A 85 5.84 -15.81 5.24
N ALA A 86 7.07 -15.29 5.14
CA ALA A 86 7.33 -14.00 4.50
C ALA A 86 6.97 -14.02 3.01
N ASN A 87 7.22 -15.13 2.31
CA ASN A 87 6.87 -15.30 0.90
C ASN A 87 5.35 -15.37 0.68
N ARG A 88 4.61 -16.09 1.54
CA ARG A 88 3.14 -16.14 1.50
C ARG A 88 2.53 -14.76 1.73
N LEU A 89 2.97 -14.05 2.77
CA LEU A 89 2.51 -12.70 3.05
C LEU A 89 2.80 -11.73 1.90
N ARG A 90 3.99 -11.83 1.27
CA ARG A 90 4.29 -11.06 0.05
C ARG A 90 3.29 -11.34 -1.06
N SER A 91 3.02 -12.61 -1.34
CA SER A 91 2.14 -13.01 -2.44
C SER A 91 0.74 -12.43 -2.25
N LEU A 92 0.18 -12.58 -1.04
CA LEU A 92 -1.14 -12.04 -0.69
C LEU A 92 -1.16 -10.51 -0.74
N ALA A 93 -0.19 -9.84 -0.12
CA ALA A 93 -0.11 -8.38 -0.17
C ALA A 93 0.00 -7.87 -1.61
N SER A 94 0.79 -8.55 -2.46
CA SER A 94 0.93 -8.18 -3.87
C SER A 94 -0.37 -8.33 -4.65
N GLY A 95 -1.17 -9.35 -4.34
CA GLY A 95 -2.52 -9.51 -4.89
C GLY A 95 -3.43 -8.36 -4.49
N ILE A 96 -3.52 -8.08 -3.18
CA ILE A 96 -4.33 -6.98 -2.64
C ILE A 96 -3.92 -5.63 -3.25
N MET A 97 -2.62 -5.35 -3.36
CA MET A 97 -2.11 -4.11 -3.94
C MET A 97 -2.43 -3.99 -5.43
N ARG A 98 -2.35 -5.10 -6.17
CA ARG A 98 -2.72 -5.14 -7.59
C ARG A 98 -4.20 -4.87 -7.78
N ASP A 99 -5.05 -5.45 -6.93
CA ASP A 99 -6.50 -5.24 -7.00
C ASP A 99 -6.84 -3.76 -6.72
N THR A 100 -6.22 -3.15 -5.70
CA THR A 100 -6.35 -1.70 -5.43
C THR A 100 -5.87 -0.81 -6.58
N LEU A 101 -4.78 -1.19 -7.25
CA LEU A 101 -4.28 -0.48 -8.44
C LEU A 101 -5.26 -0.62 -9.62
N ASN A 102 -5.78 -1.81 -9.86
CA ASN A 102 -6.75 -2.06 -10.92
C ASN A 102 -8.07 -1.31 -10.67
N GLU A 103 -8.55 -1.26 -9.43
CA GLU A 103 -9.74 -0.48 -9.04
C GLU A 103 -9.53 1.01 -9.29
N THR A 104 -8.36 1.55 -8.93
CA THR A 104 -8.04 2.97 -9.17
C THR A 104 -7.85 3.30 -10.65
N GLU A 105 -7.34 2.38 -11.46
CA GLU A 105 -7.24 2.53 -12.93
C GLU A 105 -8.58 2.36 -13.66
N THR A 106 -9.48 1.53 -13.14
CA THR A 106 -10.83 1.30 -13.71
C THR A 106 -11.89 2.28 -13.21
N THR A 107 -11.52 3.22 -12.33
CA THR A 107 -12.38 4.32 -11.90
C THR A 107 -12.04 5.68 -12.55
N PRO A 108 -11.95 5.83 -13.89
CA PRO A 108 -12.14 7.12 -14.52
C PRO A 108 -13.64 7.30 -14.79
N GLU A 109 -14.24 8.37 -14.28
CA GLU A 109 -15.61 8.86 -14.56
C GLU A 109 -16.78 8.21 -13.80
N SER A 110 -17.06 8.70 -12.58
CA SER A 110 -18.45 8.77 -12.10
C SER A 110 -18.71 9.97 -11.16
N LEU A 111 -18.20 11.14 -11.56
CA LEU A 111 -18.61 12.44 -10.98
C LEU A 111 -19.31 13.35 -12.00
N SER A 112 -19.73 12.82 -13.15
CA SER A 112 -20.57 13.53 -14.13
C SER A 112 -22.07 13.22 -13.92
N GLY A 113 -22.58 13.52 -12.72
CA GLY A 113 -23.97 13.14 -12.38
C GLY A 113 -24.66 13.97 -11.30
N PHE A 114 -24.00 14.92 -10.63
CA PHE A 114 -24.69 15.82 -9.69
C PHE A 114 -25.27 17.04 -10.42
N ARG A 115 -26.39 16.77 -11.08
CA ARG A 115 -27.54 17.65 -11.33
C ARG A 115 -27.35 19.14 -11.05
N THR A 116 -27.27 19.87 -12.15
CA THR A 116 -28.11 21.03 -12.49
C THR A 116 -29.37 21.16 -11.61
N LEU A 117 -29.31 21.97 -10.56
CA LEU A 117 -30.48 22.45 -9.81
C LEU A 117 -30.25 23.88 -9.30
N THR A 118 -30.06 24.83 -10.22
CA THR A 118 -30.25 26.26 -9.92
C THR A 118 -30.75 27.00 -11.17
N ARG A 119 -31.96 26.66 -11.64
CA ARG A 119 -32.77 27.64 -12.39
C ARG A 119 -34.25 27.28 -12.35
N ARG A 120 -34.93 27.73 -11.29
CA ARG A 120 -36.29 28.30 -11.28
C ARG A 120 -36.81 28.37 -9.85
N ALA A 121 -36.78 29.57 -9.29
CA ALA A 121 -37.87 30.16 -8.52
C ALA A 121 -37.81 31.66 -8.79
#